data_AF-M0B3Q8-F1
#
_entry.id   AF-M0B3Q8-F1
#
_cell.length_a   1.000
_cell.length_b   1.000
_cell.length_c   1.000
_cell.angle_alpha   90.00
_cell.angle_beta   90.00
_cell.angle_gamma   90.00
#
_symmetry.space_group_name_H-M   'P 1'
#
loop_
_entity.id
_entity.type
_entity.pdbx_description
1 polymer ?
#
loop_
_entity_poly.entity_id
_entity_poly.type
_entity_poly.pdbx_seq_one_letter_code
_entity_poly.pdbx_strand_id
1 'polypeptide(L)'
;MSETEIQTLEMPVSGRDHIRGSDGASVTLVQYSDYECLSCGDIYPIIQRIQNRIGTRLQLVFRNFPLTQQHPRAQQAAEAAEAAGAQGRFWEMHDLLYQHQDALAREDLIGYAEQLALDTDRFTDELDTGTYERRIQNDVQSGVRSGVNGVPTFFINGERYDGPLTFDSLLATIASAGDLIDIQQSMQRENRELRETIDRSRQGAPAAGEAVRDRFSADEIFQRVTATAYEDIDRSKQLLFFSGLAAGISVGGTFLARAAMTTAYPDDPTGIGNILYPIGFIIIVLGNYQLFTENTLTPVTLVLTRFASLPQLLRLWGIVLAANVIGAGIVAYLLATTNVFTPETAETAQQFGEHALSVSWSGLFYKGAFAGGLVATMVWLVHAARDSLSRFFIVYLIMFTVPATELFHCVVGACEVLFLVFAGEAGLLTVFTQFFVPVALGNTVGGVVFVALVNYSMTEIRHFPDRGQQRRELSWPEWVFGTRLIERLTSIRRRDDANTSETPSE
;
A
#
# COMPACT_ATOMS: atom_id res chain seq x y z
N MET A 1 10.23 -30.61 14.68
CA MET A 1 10.76 -29.57 13.77
C MET A 1 11.06 -30.28 12.47
N SER A 2 10.34 -29.97 11.39
CA SER A 2 10.77 -30.39 10.06
C SER A 2 11.95 -29.51 9.67
N GLU A 3 13.01 -30.11 9.13
CA GLU A 3 14.05 -29.36 8.43
C GLU A 3 13.38 -28.65 7.25
N THR A 4 13.60 -27.34 7.11
CA THR A 4 13.12 -26.61 5.94
C THR A 4 13.95 -27.06 4.76
N GLU A 5 13.35 -27.87 3.89
CA GLU A 5 14.00 -28.41 2.70
C GLU A 5 14.48 -27.26 1.80
N ILE A 6 15.80 -27.07 1.73
CA ILE A 6 16.41 -25.97 0.96
C ILE A 6 16.14 -26.23 -0.51
N GLN A 7 15.29 -25.41 -1.12
CA GLN A 7 14.97 -25.54 -2.53
C GLN A 7 16.15 -25.02 -3.36
N THR A 8 16.61 -25.84 -4.29
CA THR A 8 17.78 -25.56 -5.13
C THR A 8 17.38 -25.48 -6.60
N LEU A 9 18.21 -24.77 -7.37
CA LEU A 9 18.03 -24.59 -8.80
C LEU A 9 18.31 -25.91 -9.55
N GLU A 10 17.26 -26.61 -9.99
CA GLU A 10 17.39 -27.94 -10.62
C GLU A 10 18.19 -27.88 -11.93
N MET A 11 17.91 -26.88 -12.77
CA MET A 11 18.62 -26.66 -14.03
C MET A 11 19.75 -25.63 -13.81
N PRO A 12 21.03 -26.04 -13.77
CA PRO A 12 22.14 -25.12 -13.54
C PRO A 12 22.24 -24.06 -14.65
N VAL A 13 22.99 -23.00 -14.36
CA VAL A 13 23.31 -21.96 -15.35
C VAL A 13 24.23 -22.55 -16.41
N SER A 14 23.97 -22.24 -17.68
CA SER A 14 24.73 -22.76 -18.83
C SER A 14 24.65 -21.79 -20.02
N GLY A 15 25.31 -22.11 -21.14
CA GLY A 15 25.34 -21.26 -22.34
C GLY A 15 23.99 -21.01 -23.04
N ARG A 16 22.87 -21.53 -22.51
CA ARG A 16 21.51 -21.14 -22.91
C ARG A 16 21.00 -19.88 -22.20
N ASP A 17 21.65 -19.47 -21.12
CA ASP A 17 21.16 -18.45 -20.22
C ASP A 17 21.69 -17.08 -20.64
N HIS A 18 20.87 -16.04 -20.53
CA HIS A 18 21.34 -14.67 -20.72
C HIS A 18 22.06 -14.20 -19.46
N ILE A 19 23.30 -13.78 -19.63
CA ILE A 19 24.24 -13.48 -18.54
C ILE A 19 24.71 -12.02 -18.61
N ARG A 20 24.60 -11.27 -17.51
CA ARG A 20 25.14 -9.90 -17.34
C ARG A 20 26.10 -9.90 -16.15
N GLY A 21 27.40 -9.83 -16.44
CA GLY A 21 28.47 -9.89 -15.44
C GLY A 21 29.75 -10.47 -16.02
N SER A 22 30.63 -10.94 -15.14
CA SER A 22 31.86 -11.66 -15.49
C SER A 22 31.68 -13.15 -15.29
N ASP A 23 32.21 -13.99 -16.18
CA ASP A 23 32.28 -15.46 -16.00
C ASP A 23 33.12 -15.87 -14.78
N GLY A 24 33.96 -14.95 -14.26
CA GLY A 24 34.74 -15.12 -13.03
C GLY A 24 34.08 -14.53 -11.78
N ALA A 25 32.76 -14.31 -11.79
CA ALA A 25 32.03 -13.77 -10.65
C ALA A 25 32.05 -14.71 -9.43
N SER A 26 32.14 -14.14 -8.23
CA SER A 26 32.06 -14.88 -6.97
C SER A 26 30.63 -15.27 -6.60
N VAL A 27 29.63 -14.62 -7.21
CA VAL A 27 28.21 -14.93 -7.00
C VAL A 27 27.47 -14.96 -8.33
N THR A 28 26.67 -16.01 -8.51
CA THR A 28 25.62 -16.07 -9.54
C THR A 28 24.26 -15.82 -8.91
N LEU A 29 23.54 -14.80 -9.40
CA LEU A 29 22.16 -14.52 -9.05
C LEU A 29 21.26 -14.87 -10.22
N VAL A 30 20.44 -15.92 -10.09
CA VAL A 30 19.44 -16.30 -11.09
C VAL A 30 18.10 -15.70 -10.70
N GLN A 31 17.49 -14.95 -11.60
CA GLN A 31 16.17 -14.33 -11.44
C GLN A 31 15.18 -15.00 -12.40
N TYR A 32 14.09 -15.55 -11.85
CA TYR A 32 12.89 -15.85 -12.61
C TYR A 32 11.93 -14.67 -12.49
N SER A 33 11.51 -14.14 -13.63
CA SER A 33 10.74 -12.89 -13.68
C SER A 33 9.77 -12.80 -14.84
N ASP A 34 8.86 -11.84 -14.71
CA ASP A 34 7.85 -11.44 -15.68
C ASP A 34 8.03 -9.93 -15.95
N TYR A 35 7.91 -9.49 -17.20
CA TYR A 35 8.09 -8.09 -17.61
C TYR A 35 6.85 -7.22 -17.36
N GLU A 36 5.65 -7.78 -17.27
CA GLU A 36 4.40 -7.04 -17.00
C GLU A 36 4.05 -7.04 -15.49
N CYS A 37 4.74 -7.88 -14.69
CA CYS A 37 4.56 -7.91 -13.25
C CYS A 37 5.11 -6.66 -12.53
N LEU A 38 4.24 -5.93 -11.84
CA LEU A 38 4.62 -4.73 -11.05
C LEU A 38 5.70 -5.03 -10.00
N SER A 39 5.57 -6.13 -9.24
CA SER A 39 6.57 -6.51 -8.23
C SER A 39 7.92 -6.92 -8.84
N CYS A 40 7.97 -7.37 -10.09
CA CYS A 40 9.25 -7.55 -10.79
C CYS A 40 9.87 -6.19 -11.13
N GLY A 41 9.05 -5.22 -11.55
CA GLY A 41 9.43 -3.83 -11.80
C GLY A 41 10.01 -3.12 -10.58
N ASP A 42 9.37 -3.25 -9.42
CA ASP A 42 9.86 -2.67 -8.16
C ASP A 42 11.27 -3.19 -7.77
N ILE A 43 11.59 -4.42 -8.16
CA ILE A 43 12.87 -5.07 -7.84
C ILE A 43 13.96 -4.78 -8.88
N TYR A 44 13.62 -4.51 -10.15
CA TYR A 44 14.58 -4.14 -11.20
C TYR A 44 15.60 -3.05 -10.77
N PRO A 45 15.21 -1.86 -10.25
CA PRO A 45 16.17 -0.84 -9.81
C PRO A 45 16.99 -1.26 -8.58
N ILE A 46 16.46 -2.16 -7.74
CA ILE A 46 17.22 -2.75 -6.61
C ILE A 46 18.34 -3.65 -7.15
N ILE A 47 18.05 -4.50 -8.14
CA ILE A 47 19.05 -5.36 -8.79
C ILE A 47 20.11 -4.52 -9.49
N GLN A 48 19.74 -3.47 -10.24
CA GLN A 48 20.71 -2.54 -10.83
C GLN A 48 21.62 -1.90 -9.77
N ARG A 49 21.06 -1.47 -8.63
CA ARG A 49 21.86 -0.90 -7.53
C ARG A 49 22.81 -1.94 -6.91
N ILE A 50 22.39 -3.20 -6.80
CA ILE A 50 23.23 -4.31 -6.32
C ILE A 50 24.35 -4.62 -7.33
N GLN A 51 24.06 -4.68 -8.63
CA GLN A 51 25.07 -4.85 -9.69
C GLN A 51 26.11 -3.74 -9.64
N ASN A 52 25.68 -2.48 -9.55
CA ASN A 52 26.59 -1.33 -9.42
C ASN A 52 27.43 -1.38 -8.13
N ARG A 53 26.89 -1.93 -7.04
CA ARG A 53 27.58 -2.03 -5.74
C ARG A 53 28.60 -3.17 -5.68
N ILE A 54 28.31 -4.31 -6.31
CA ILE A 54 29.18 -5.49 -6.31
C ILE A 54 30.21 -5.46 -7.45
N GLY A 55 29.82 -4.86 -8.58
CA GLY A 55 30.62 -4.81 -9.81
C GLY A 55 30.77 -6.18 -10.46
N THR A 56 31.94 -6.43 -11.05
CA THR A 56 32.27 -7.65 -11.81
C THR A 56 32.25 -8.95 -11.01
N ARG A 57 32.02 -8.90 -9.70
CA ARG A 57 31.93 -10.07 -8.80
C ARG A 57 30.53 -10.67 -8.72
N LEU A 58 29.52 -10.01 -9.31
CA LEU A 58 28.18 -10.53 -9.49
C LEU A 58 27.94 -10.88 -10.96
N GLN A 59 27.37 -12.05 -11.19
CA GLN A 59 26.79 -12.48 -12.45
C GLN A 59 25.27 -12.55 -12.28
N LEU A 60 24.54 -11.70 -13.01
CA LEU A 60 23.08 -11.80 -13.10
C LEU A 60 22.72 -12.74 -14.25
N VAL A 61 21.78 -13.64 -13.99
CA VAL A 61 21.14 -14.52 -14.96
C VAL A 61 19.64 -14.27 -14.94
N PHE A 62 19.05 -14.10 -16.11
CA PHE A 62 17.61 -13.91 -16.25
C PHE A 62 16.95 -15.11 -16.93
N ARG A 63 15.84 -15.58 -16.39
CA ARG A 63 14.98 -16.63 -16.95
C ARG A 63 13.53 -16.15 -17.02
N ASN A 64 12.90 -16.38 -18.16
CA ASN A 64 11.54 -15.92 -18.41
C ASN A 64 10.52 -16.79 -17.65
N PHE A 65 9.64 -16.16 -16.88
CA PHE A 65 8.53 -16.83 -16.18
C PHE A 65 7.23 -16.00 -16.32
N PRO A 66 6.69 -15.83 -17.55
CA PRO A 66 5.48 -15.04 -17.76
C PRO A 66 4.25 -15.71 -17.15
N LEU A 67 3.53 -14.98 -16.30
CA LEU A 67 2.29 -15.43 -15.67
C LEU A 67 1.09 -15.13 -16.59
N THR A 68 1.02 -15.81 -17.74
CA THR A 68 0.08 -15.51 -18.85
C THR A 68 -1.41 -15.46 -18.49
N GLN A 69 -1.83 -16.05 -17.37
CA GLN A 69 -3.20 -15.97 -16.84
C GLN A 69 -3.50 -14.64 -16.12
N GLN A 70 -2.48 -13.93 -15.65
CA GLN A 70 -2.54 -12.67 -14.90
C GLN A 70 -2.04 -11.49 -15.74
N HIS A 71 -1.07 -11.75 -16.62
CA HIS A 71 -0.32 -10.79 -17.41
C HIS A 71 -0.41 -11.16 -18.90
N PRO A 72 -1.36 -10.57 -19.67
CA PRO A 72 -1.62 -10.97 -21.06
C PRO A 72 -0.50 -10.64 -22.05
N ARG A 73 0.35 -9.65 -21.75
CA ARG A 73 1.46 -9.19 -22.60
C ARG A 73 2.80 -9.82 -22.21
N ALA A 74 2.92 -10.35 -20.99
CA ALA A 74 4.14 -10.97 -20.47
C ALA A 74 4.80 -11.99 -21.42
N GLN A 75 4.02 -12.81 -22.13
CA GLN A 75 4.55 -13.77 -23.10
C GLN A 75 5.24 -13.07 -24.29
N GLN A 76 4.58 -12.09 -24.91
CA GLN A 76 5.17 -11.35 -26.03
C GLN A 76 6.35 -10.48 -25.59
N ALA A 77 6.33 -9.91 -24.38
CA ALA A 77 7.48 -9.18 -23.82
C ALA A 77 8.68 -10.11 -23.60
N ALA A 78 8.46 -11.34 -23.12
CA ALA A 78 9.50 -12.36 -23.02
C ALA A 78 10.05 -12.78 -24.40
N GLU A 79 9.17 -12.97 -25.39
CA GLU A 79 9.59 -13.29 -26.77
C GLU A 79 10.35 -12.15 -27.44
N ALA A 80 9.96 -10.89 -27.21
CA ALA A 80 10.69 -9.71 -27.67
C ALA A 80 12.11 -9.63 -27.07
N ALA A 81 12.26 -9.90 -25.77
CA ALA A 81 13.57 -10.01 -25.14
C ALA A 81 14.43 -11.10 -25.82
N GLU A 82 13.84 -12.25 -26.11
CA GLU A 82 14.54 -13.38 -26.74
C GLU A 82 14.91 -13.15 -28.21
N ALA A 83 14.05 -12.51 -29.00
CA ALA A 83 14.32 -12.09 -30.37
C ALA A 83 15.46 -11.06 -30.42
N ALA A 84 15.42 -10.04 -29.55
CA ALA A 84 16.55 -9.12 -29.37
C ALA A 84 17.83 -9.85 -28.93
N GLY A 85 17.71 -10.86 -28.07
CA GLY A 85 18.82 -11.73 -27.66
C GLY A 85 19.45 -12.52 -28.81
N ALA A 86 18.66 -13.02 -29.75
CA ALA A 86 19.15 -13.66 -30.97
C ALA A 86 19.77 -12.68 -32.00
N GLN A 87 19.70 -11.38 -31.72
CA GLN A 87 20.42 -10.31 -32.42
C GLN A 87 21.51 -9.66 -31.55
N GLY A 88 21.82 -10.24 -30.37
CA GLY A 88 22.89 -9.79 -29.47
C GLY A 88 22.53 -8.62 -28.55
N ARG A 89 21.24 -8.28 -28.42
CA ARG A 89 20.70 -7.13 -27.66
C ARG A 89 19.70 -7.52 -26.56
N PHE A 90 19.81 -8.73 -26.00
CA PHE A 90 18.90 -9.21 -24.95
C PHE A 90 18.79 -8.22 -23.80
N TRP A 91 19.94 -7.72 -23.36
CA TRP A 91 20.06 -6.94 -22.13
C TRP A 91 19.53 -5.52 -22.30
N GLU A 92 19.75 -4.92 -23.46
CA GLU A 92 19.19 -3.61 -23.80
C GLU A 92 17.67 -3.69 -23.98
N MET A 93 17.14 -4.76 -24.56
CA MET A 93 15.69 -5.00 -24.61
C MET A 93 15.10 -5.26 -23.22
N HIS A 94 15.73 -6.13 -22.42
CA HIS A 94 15.35 -6.37 -21.02
C HIS A 94 15.25 -5.07 -20.21
N ASP A 95 16.23 -4.18 -20.36
CA ASP A 95 16.22 -2.89 -19.67
C ASP A 95 15.09 -1.98 -20.18
N LEU A 96 14.80 -1.94 -21.49
CA LEU A 96 13.69 -1.16 -22.05
C LEU A 96 12.32 -1.67 -21.57
N LEU A 97 12.11 -3.00 -21.57
CA LEU A 97 10.85 -3.62 -21.13
C LEU A 97 10.54 -3.30 -19.66
N TYR A 98 11.55 -3.29 -18.78
CA TYR A 98 11.38 -2.85 -17.39
C TYR A 98 11.22 -1.33 -17.21
N GLN A 99 11.73 -0.52 -18.14
CA GLN A 99 11.51 0.93 -18.13
C GLN A 99 10.11 1.33 -18.64
N HIS A 100 9.43 0.43 -19.36
CA HIS A 100 8.16 0.69 -20.05
C HIS A 100 7.10 -0.42 -19.83
N GLN A 101 6.94 -0.90 -18.60
CA GLN A 101 6.02 -2.01 -18.29
C GLN A 101 4.54 -1.75 -18.63
N ASP A 102 4.12 -0.49 -18.79
CA ASP A 102 2.77 -0.12 -19.23
C ASP A 102 2.60 -0.13 -20.77
N ALA A 103 3.70 -0.12 -21.52
CA ALA A 103 3.78 -0.13 -22.98
C ALA A 103 4.46 -1.41 -23.48
N LEU A 104 3.74 -2.54 -23.33
CA LEU A 104 4.17 -3.88 -23.77
C LEU A 104 3.26 -4.46 -24.86
N ALA A 105 2.55 -3.61 -25.62
CA ALA A 105 1.79 -4.07 -26.79
C ALA A 105 2.74 -4.39 -27.95
N ARG A 106 2.29 -5.21 -28.91
CA ARG A 106 3.07 -5.62 -30.08
C ARG A 106 3.72 -4.44 -30.81
N GLU A 107 3.00 -3.33 -30.95
CA GLU A 107 3.47 -2.10 -31.58
C GLU A 107 4.59 -1.42 -30.78
N ASP A 108 4.49 -1.42 -29.44
CA ASP A 108 5.52 -0.89 -28.54
C ASP A 108 6.81 -1.73 -28.64
N LEU A 109 6.67 -3.07 -28.65
CA LEU A 109 7.78 -4.02 -28.75
C LEU A 109 8.56 -3.87 -30.07
N ILE A 110 7.87 -3.64 -31.18
CA ILE A 110 8.49 -3.35 -32.49
C ILE A 110 9.20 -1.98 -32.45
N GLY A 111 8.60 -0.97 -31.82
CA GLY A 111 9.24 0.33 -31.59
C GLY A 111 10.53 0.24 -30.77
N TYR A 112 10.61 -0.68 -29.80
CA TYR A 112 11.85 -0.96 -29.06
C TYR A 112 12.90 -1.68 -29.93
N ALA A 113 12.47 -2.57 -30.84
CA ALA A 113 13.38 -3.17 -31.81
C ALA A 113 13.98 -2.13 -32.77
N GLU A 114 13.18 -1.17 -33.24
CA GLU A 114 13.65 0.00 -34.01
C GLU A 114 14.65 0.84 -33.20
N GLN A 115 14.33 1.17 -31.94
CA GLN A 115 15.18 1.95 -31.05
C GLN A 115 16.55 1.28 -30.80
N LEU A 116 16.58 -0.05 -30.75
CA LEU A 116 17.81 -0.84 -30.58
C LEU A 116 18.56 -1.13 -31.90
N ALA A 117 18.07 -0.60 -33.02
CA ALA A 117 18.59 -0.81 -34.38
C ALA A 117 18.71 -2.30 -34.76
N LEU A 118 17.66 -3.08 -34.44
CA LEU A 118 17.52 -4.48 -34.83
C LEU A 118 17.03 -4.61 -36.29
N ASP A 119 17.15 -5.82 -36.84
CA ASP A 119 16.38 -6.24 -38.01
C ASP A 119 14.91 -6.40 -37.58
N THR A 120 14.10 -5.40 -37.90
CA THR A 120 12.70 -5.27 -37.46
C THR A 120 11.75 -6.17 -38.23
N ASP A 121 12.03 -6.44 -39.51
CA ASP A 121 11.26 -7.41 -40.30
C ASP A 121 11.43 -8.82 -39.70
N ARG A 122 12.69 -9.22 -39.44
CA ARG A 122 12.99 -10.49 -38.77
C ARG A 122 12.41 -10.55 -37.36
N PHE A 123 12.57 -9.49 -36.56
CA PHE A 123 12.03 -9.44 -35.19
C PHE A 123 10.51 -9.58 -35.17
N THR A 124 9.81 -8.94 -36.12
CA THR A 124 8.35 -9.01 -36.24
C THR A 124 7.88 -10.42 -36.61
N ASP A 125 8.55 -11.08 -37.56
CA ASP A 125 8.28 -12.48 -37.92
C ASP A 125 8.55 -13.43 -36.75
N GLU A 126 9.68 -13.26 -36.04
CA GLU A 126 10.04 -14.06 -34.86
C GLU A 126 9.00 -13.94 -33.72
N LEU A 127 8.41 -12.76 -33.54
CA LEU A 127 7.37 -12.48 -32.55
C LEU A 127 5.97 -12.97 -32.98
N ASP A 128 5.59 -12.80 -34.25
CA ASP A 128 4.29 -13.24 -34.77
C ASP A 128 4.19 -14.78 -34.89
N THR A 129 5.32 -15.45 -35.11
CA THR A 129 5.39 -16.92 -35.21
C THR A 129 5.64 -17.63 -33.88
N GLY A 130 5.85 -16.88 -32.78
CA GLY A 130 6.16 -17.45 -31.46
C GLY A 130 7.50 -18.21 -31.43
N THR A 131 8.50 -17.76 -32.19
CA THR A 131 9.77 -18.50 -32.41
C THR A 131 10.47 -18.89 -31.11
N TYR A 132 10.31 -18.10 -30.04
CA TYR A 132 10.93 -18.33 -28.74
C TYR A 132 10.00 -18.95 -27.68
N GLU A 133 8.73 -19.24 -28.01
CA GLU A 133 7.75 -19.78 -27.05
C GLU A 133 8.29 -21.03 -26.32
N ARG A 134 8.85 -21.99 -27.07
CA ARG A 134 9.46 -23.21 -26.52
C ARG A 134 10.66 -22.93 -25.60
N ARG A 135 11.43 -21.85 -25.81
CA ARG A 135 12.53 -21.46 -24.90
C ARG A 135 11.96 -20.99 -23.57
N ILE A 136 10.95 -20.12 -23.62
CA ILE A 136 10.26 -19.56 -22.46
C ILE A 136 9.53 -20.65 -21.68
N GLN A 137 8.82 -21.56 -22.36
CA GLN A 137 8.20 -22.74 -21.72
C GLN A 137 9.24 -23.61 -20.99
N ASN A 138 10.46 -23.77 -21.54
CA ASN A 138 11.53 -24.51 -20.85
C ASN A 138 12.04 -23.76 -19.60
N ASP A 139 12.14 -22.43 -19.65
CA ASP A 139 12.49 -21.61 -18.48
C ASP A 139 11.40 -21.76 -17.40
N VAL A 140 10.11 -21.57 -17.74
CA VAL A 140 8.97 -21.77 -16.84
C VAL A 140 8.99 -23.15 -16.21
N GLN A 141 9.14 -24.22 -17.00
CA GLN A 141 9.21 -25.59 -16.48
C GLN A 141 10.41 -25.79 -15.53
N SER A 142 11.57 -25.21 -15.84
CA SER A 142 12.75 -25.29 -14.95
C SER A 142 12.55 -24.52 -13.64
N GLY A 143 11.82 -23.40 -13.69
CA GLY A 143 11.40 -22.65 -12.50
C GLY A 143 10.45 -23.46 -11.63
N VAL A 144 9.37 -24.01 -12.21
CA VAL A 144 8.38 -24.84 -11.48
C VAL A 144 9.07 -26.02 -10.78
N ARG A 145 9.99 -26.72 -11.46
CA ARG A 145 10.75 -27.82 -10.85
C ARG A 145 11.75 -27.36 -9.78
N SER A 146 12.30 -26.15 -9.91
CA SER A 146 13.10 -25.51 -8.86
C SER A 146 12.25 -24.87 -7.74
N GLY A 147 10.93 -25.07 -7.73
CA GLY A 147 10.02 -24.54 -6.71
C GLY A 147 9.68 -23.06 -6.83
N VAL A 148 9.76 -22.48 -8.04
CA VAL A 148 9.25 -21.14 -8.35
C VAL A 148 7.71 -21.18 -8.37
N ASN A 149 7.09 -20.63 -7.31
CA ASN A 149 5.63 -20.56 -7.16
C ASN A 149 5.06 -19.16 -7.48
N GLY A 150 5.90 -18.23 -7.92
CA GLY A 150 5.57 -16.84 -8.21
C GLY A 150 6.81 -16.05 -8.63
N VAL A 151 6.63 -14.79 -9.00
CA VAL A 151 7.72 -13.89 -9.44
C VAL A 151 7.67 -12.55 -8.71
N PRO A 152 8.81 -11.87 -8.51
CA PRO A 152 10.16 -12.32 -8.84
C PRO A 152 10.67 -13.38 -7.83
N THR A 153 11.34 -14.43 -8.31
CA THR A 153 12.02 -15.42 -7.46
C THR A 153 13.51 -15.44 -7.78
N PHE A 154 14.35 -15.49 -6.75
CA PHE A 154 15.81 -15.46 -6.88
C PHE A 154 16.47 -16.74 -6.38
N PHE A 155 17.57 -17.13 -7.02
CA PHE A 155 18.50 -18.13 -6.51
C PHE A 155 19.90 -17.53 -6.44
N ILE A 156 20.58 -17.71 -5.31
CA ILE A 156 21.92 -17.20 -5.05
C ILE A 156 22.86 -18.41 -4.97
N ASN A 157 23.82 -18.51 -5.89
CA ASN A 157 24.70 -19.67 -6.04
C ASN A 157 23.95 -21.04 -6.11
N GLY A 158 22.71 -21.02 -6.59
CA GLY A 158 21.86 -22.21 -6.74
C GLY A 158 20.89 -22.46 -5.59
N GLU A 159 20.97 -21.77 -4.45
CA GLU A 159 20.01 -21.86 -3.34
C GLU A 159 18.90 -20.82 -3.49
N ARG A 160 17.63 -21.19 -3.26
CA ARG A 160 16.50 -20.25 -3.38
C ARG A 160 16.55 -19.20 -2.27
N TYR A 161 16.34 -17.94 -2.63
CA TYR A 161 16.23 -16.83 -1.70
C TYR A 161 14.76 -16.58 -1.30
N ASP A 162 14.43 -16.95 -0.07
CA ASP A 162 13.11 -16.70 0.56
C ASP A 162 13.11 -15.50 1.52
N GLY A 163 14.13 -14.63 1.45
CA GLY A 163 14.27 -13.46 2.31
C GLY A 163 13.50 -12.22 1.81
N PRO A 164 13.47 -11.13 2.60
CA PRO A 164 12.81 -9.89 2.18
C PRO A 164 13.45 -9.30 0.92
N LEU A 165 12.64 -8.97 -0.09
CA LEU A 165 13.10 -8.38 -1.35
C LEU A 165 13.44 -6.89 -1.20
N THR A 166 14.40 -6.58 -0.32
CA THR A 166 14.93 -5.23 -0.08
C THR A 166 16.40 -5.15 -0.46
N PHE A 167 16.89 -3.95 -0.77
CA PHE A 167 18.29 -3.72 -1.13
C PHE A 167 19.26 -4.29 -0.07
N ASP A 168 19.06 -3.98 1.21
CA ASP A 168 19.98 -4.40 2.27
C ASP A 168 19.92 -5.92 2.51
N SER A 169 18.74 -6.53 2.47
CA SER A 169 18.58 -7.97 2.67
C SER A 169 19.15 -8.79 1.52
N LEU A 170 18.88 -8.40 0.27
CA LEU A 170 19.46 -9.06 -0.90
C LEU A 170 20.97 -8.85 -0.97
N LEU A 171 21.46 -7.61 -0.78
CA LEU A 171 22.89 -7.31 -0.81
C LEU A 171 23.64 -8.09 0.29
N ALA A 172 23.09 -8.18 1.51
CA ALA A 172 23.72 -8.93 2.60
C ALA A 172 23.84 -10.42 2.27
N THR A 173 22.77 -11.06 1.76
CA THR A 173 22.82 -12.49 1.44
C THR A 173 23.70 -12.78 0.23
N ILE A 174 23.66 -11.96 -0.82
CA ILE A 174 24.58 -12.07 -1.98
C ILE A 174 26.03 -11.87 -1.53
N ALA A 175 26.32 -10.85 -0.70
CA ALA A 175 27.66 -10.62 -0.16
C ALA A 175 28.13 -11.73 0.80
N SER A 176 27.22 -12.44 1.46
CA SER A 176 27.53 -13.62 2.26
C SER A 176 27.83 -14.84 1.40
N ALA A 177 27.04 -15.08 0.34
CA ALA A 177 27.21 -16.24 -0.54
C ALA A 177 28.48 -16.19 -1.40
N GLY A 178 29.04 -14.99 -1.61
CA GLY A 178 30.28 -14.79 -2.39
C GLY A 178 31.51 -14.41 -1.57
N ASP A 179 31.47 -14.52 -0.24
CA ASP A 179 32.55 -14.07 0.66
C ASP A 179 33.04 -12.64 0.37
N LEU A 180 32.12 -11.72 0.06
CA LEU A 180 32.40 -10.33 -0.31
C LEU A 180 32.65 -9.48 0.96
N ILE A 181 33.72 -9.81 1.69
CA ILE A 181 34.07 -9.27 3.02
C ILE A 181 34.16 -7.74 3.03
N ASP A 182 34.65 -7.12 1.95
CA ASP A 182 34.69 -5.66 1.80
C ASP A 182 33.30 -5.02 1.81
N ILE A 183 32.33 -5.65 1.14
CA ILE A 183 30.93 -5.19 1.10
C ILE A 183 30.28 -5.39 2.47
N GLN A 184 30.46 -6.56 3.08
CA GLN A 184 29.96 -6.85 4.43
C GLN A 184 30.51 -5.82 5.44
N GLN A 185 31.81 -5.53 5.39
CA GLN A 185 32.45 -4.51 6.22
C GLN A 185 31.96 -3.09 5.89
N SER A 186 31.75 -2.75 4.62
CA SER A 186 31.18 -1.44 4.24
C SER A 186 29.77 -1.28 4.77
N MET A 187 28.91 -2.30 4.67
CA MET A 187 27.56 -2.28 5.23
C MET A 187 27.57 -2.18 6.76
N GLN A 188 28.51 -2.86 7.44
CA GLN A 188 28.68 -2.72 8.89
C GLN A 188 29.19 -1.32 9.28
N ARG A 189 30.10 -0.74 8.50
CA ARG A 189 30.59 0.64 8.70
C ARG A 189 29.50 1.67 8.42
N GLU A 190 28.75 1.56 7.33
CA GLU A 190 27.62 2.44 7.01
C GLU A 190 26.54 2.35 8.09
N ASN A 191 26.19 1.16 8.57
CA ASN A 191 25.30 0.99 9.72
C ASN A 191 25.88 1.61 11.01
N ARG A 192 27.19 1.52 11.22
CA ARG A 192 27.87 2.11 12.38
C ARG A 192 27.96 3.63 12.30
N GLU A 193 28.31 4.19 11.15
CA GLU A 193 28.38 5.63 10.89
C GLU A 193 27.00 6.27 10.89
N LEU A 194 25.98 5.57 10.39
CA LEU A 194 24.58 5.94 10.54
C LEU A 194 24.20 5.98 12.03
N ARG A 195 24.51 4.93 12.81
CA ARG A 195 24.33 4.93 14.28
C ARG A 195 25.08 6.08 14.96
N GLU A 196 26.36 6.29 14.66
CA GLU A 196 27.20 7.36 15.23
C GLU A 196 26.79 8.77 14.78
N THR A 197 26.13 8.93 13.64
CA THR A 197 25.55 10.20 13.18
C THR A 197 24.21 10.46 13.88
N ILE A 198 23.39 9.41 13.98
CA ILE A 198 22.15 9.38 14.76
C ILE A 198 22.40 9.57 16.28
N ASP A 199 23.59 9.22 16.78
CA ASP A 199 24.00 9.41 18.18
C ASP A 199 24.73 10.75 18.39
N ARG A 200 25.49 11.27 17.41
CA ARG A 200 25.98 12.67 17.43
C ARG A 200 24.85 13.68 17.39
N SER A 201 23.78 13.39 16.64
CA SER A 201 22.52 14.16 16.67
C SER A 201 21.79 14.09 18.03
N ARG A 202 22.31 13.35 19.02
CA ARG A 202 21.71 13.14 20.34
C ARG A 202 22.56 13.59 21.51
N GLN A 203 23.71 14.25 21.28
CA GLN A 203 24.67 14.50 22.35
C GLN A 203 25.05 15.98 22.53
N GLY A 204 24.32 16.63 23.45
CA GLY A 204 24.96 17.10 24.67
C GLY A 204 25.05 15.94 25.68
N ALA A 205 26.14 15.15 25.59
CA ALA A 205 26.41 13.92 26.34
C ALA A 205 26.75 14.16 27.84
N PRO A 206 27.08 13.14 28.68
CA PRO A 206 27.17 11.67 28.46
C PRO A 206 26.33 10.88 29.53
N ALA A 207 26.48 9.58 29.85
CA ALA A 207 27.43 8.50 29.49
C ALA A 207 26.80 7.08 29.65
N ALA A 208 27.53 6.06 29.16
CA ALA A 208 27.57 4.65 29.59
C ALA A 208 26.27 3.81 29.75
N GLY A 209 26.20 2.70 28.98
CA GLY A 209 25.32 1.56 29.28
C GLY A 209 24.06 1.47 28.40
N GLU A 210 23.85 0.28 27.86
CA GLU A 210 22.65 -0.30 27.24
C GLU A 210 21.35 0.55 27.19
N ALA A 211 20.92 0.89 25.97
CA ALA A 211 19.51 0.86 25.60
C ALA A 211 19.35 0.65 24.08
N VAL A 212 18.81 -0.51 23.68
CA VAL A 212 18.26 -0.70 22.34
C VAL A 212 17.15 0.34 22.14
N ARG A 213 17.15 1.06 21.01
CA ARG A 213 16.16 2.12 20.73
C ARG A 213 14.83 1.49 20.36
N ASP A 214 13.98 1.33 21.36
CA ASP A 214 12.67 0.67 21.29
C ASP A 214 11.55 1.55 20.69
N ARG A 215 11.89 2.71 20.12
CA ARG A 215 10.93 3.68 19.56
C ARG A 215 11.44 4.23 18.24
N PHE A 216 10.54 4.39 17.28
CA PHE A 216 10.82 5.08 16.01
C PHE A 216 10.85 6.60 16.20
N SER A 217 11.55 7.31 15.31
CA SER A 217 11.46 8.78 15.22
C SER A 217 10.12 9.22 14.61
N ALA A 218 9.83 10.51 14.75
CA ALA A 218 8.76 11.19 14.04
C ALA A 218 8.79 10.87 12.53
N ASP A 219 9.96 11.00 11.90
CA ASP A 219 10.16 10.85 10.47
C ASP A 219 10.01 9.39 10.02
N GLU A 220 10.49 8.42 10.81
CA GLU A 220 10.32 6.99 10.53
C GLU A 220 8.83 6.59 10.54
N ILE A 221 8.04 7.14 11.47
CA ILE A 221 6.59 6.92 11.53
C ILE A 221 5.90 7.61 10.35
N PHE A 222 6.28 8.85 10.04
CA PHE A 222 5.77 9.60 8.88
C PHE A 222 6.02 8.87 7.56
N GLN A 223 7.23 8.33 7.35
CA GLN A 223 7.58 7.54 6.17
C GLN A 223 6.72 6.28 6.04
N ARG A 224 6.42 5.59 7.16
CA ARG A 224 5.54 4.41 7.18
C ARG A 224 4.11 4.77 6.80
N VAL A 225 3.53 5.80 7.43
CA VAL A 225 2.20 6.33 7.08
C VAL A 225 2.15 6.72 5.60
N THR A 226 3.18 7.41 5.11
CA THR A 226 3.28 7.84 3.71
C THR A 226 3.38 6.66 2.74
N ALA A 227 4.09 5.58 3.11
CA ALA A 227 4.17 4.37 2.29
C ALA A 227 2.80 3.66 2.18
N THR A 228 2.10 3.44 3.30
CA THR A 228 0.72 2.90 3.31
C THR A 228 -0.21 3.76 2.44
N ALA A 229 -0.07 5.09 2.51
CA ALA A 229 -0.88 6.02 1.73
C ALA A 229 -0.68 5.90 0.21
N TYR A 230 0.54 5.61 -0.24
CA TYR A 230 0.81 5.41 -1.67
C TYR A 230 0.14 4.14 -2.17
N GLU A 231 0.25 3.03 -1.42
CA GLU A 231 -0.46 1.79 -1.75
C GLU A 231 -1.98 2.03 -1.84
N ASP A 232 -2.58 2.70 -0.85
CA ASP A 232 -4.03 2.90 -0.78
C ASP A 232 -4.58 3.83 -1.88
N ILE A 233 -3.83 4.85 -2.30
CA ILE A 233 -4.26 5.74 -3.39
C ILE A 233 -4.27 5.03 -4.76
N ASP A 234 -3.32 4.13 -5.00
CA ASP A 234 -3.19 3.41 -6.27
C ASP A 234 -3.98 2.08 -6.29
N ARG A 235 -4.52 1.62 -5.14
CA ARG A 235 -5.41 0.44 -5.05
C ARG A 235 -6.67 0.54 -5.92
N SER A 236 -7.07 -0.63 -6.43
CA SER A 236 -8.24 -0.80 -7.29
C SER A 236 -9.55 -0.48 -6.56
N LYS A 237 -10.55 0.02 -7.31
CA LYS A 237 -11.86 0.38 -6.74
C LYS A 237 -12.55 -0.80 -6.05
N GLN A 238 -12.39 -2.02 -6.58
CA GLN A 238 -12.99 -3.24 -6.03
C GLN A 238 -12.34 -3.63 -4.70
N LEU A 239 -11.00 -3.61 -4.61
CA LEU A 239 -10.28 -3.93 -3.38
C LEU A 239 -10.60 -2.93 -2.26
N LEU A 240 -10.61 -1.63 -2.57
CA LEU A 240 -11.03 -0.59 -1.63
C LEU A 240 -12.47 -0.79 -1.15
N PHE A 241 -13.39 -1.15 -2.05
CA PHE A 241 -14.79 -1.40 -1.69
C PHE A 241 -14.95 -2.63 -0.79
N PHE A 242 -14.39 -3.79 -1.15
CA PHE A 242 -14.55 -5.00 -0.35
C PHE A 242 -13.81 -4.93 1.00
N SER A 243 -12.63 -4.30 1.04
CA SER A 243 -11.93 -4.03 2.31
C SER A 243 -12.73 -3.06 3.20
N GLY A 244 -13.31 -2.01 2.60
CA GLY A 244 -14.21 -1.10 3.31
C GLY A 244 -15.51 -1.75 3.80
N LEU A 245 -16.04 -2.70 3.05
CA LEU A 245 -17.23 -3.47 3.42
C LEU A 245 -16.92 -4.37 4.64
N ALA A 246 -15.78 -5.07 4.61
CA ALA A 246 -15.30 -5.89 5.72
C ALA A 246 -15.04 -5.04 6.98
N ALA A 247 -14.46 -3.84 6.83
CA ALA A 247 -14.32 -2.90 7.94
C ALA A 247 -15.68 -2.48 8.51
N GLY A 248 -16.65 -2.12 7.67
CA GLY A 248 -18.01 -1.74 8.10
C GLY A 248 -18.72 -2.85 8.89
N ILE A 249 -18.64 -4.09 8.41
CA ILE A 249 -19.18 -5.26 9.11
C ILE A 249 -18.46 -5.49 10.45
N SER A 250 -17.13 -5.34 10.47
CA SER A 250 -16.32 -5.48 11.70
C SER A 250 -16.69 -4.42 12.75
N VAL A 251 -16.94 -3.17 12.34
CA VAL A 251 -17.48 -2.11 13.21
C VAL A 251 -18.89 -2.46 13.73
N GLY A 252 -19.72 -3.17 12.95
CA GLY A 252 -21.00 -3.68 13.43
C GLY A 252 -20.86 -4.59 14.67
N GLY A 253 -19.75 -5.32 14.78
CA GLY A 253 -19.41 -6.11 15.98
C GLY A 253 -19.21 -5.27 17.25
N THR A 254 -18.72 -4.03 17.12
CA THR A 254 -18.62 -3.07 18.23
C THR A 254 -20.00 -2.71 18.79
N PHE A 255 -20.97 -2.46 17.91
CA PHE A 255 -22.34 -2.14 18.31
C PHE A 255 -23.03 -3.33 19.00
N LEU A 256 -22.97 -4.51 18.39
CA LEU A 256 -23.46 -5.77 18.96
C LEU A 256 -22.89 -6.03 20.35
N ALA A 257 -21.55 -5.97 20.49
CA ALA A 257 -20.88 -6.30 21.74
C ALA A 257 -21.18 -5.25 22.84
N ARG A 258 -21.20 -3.95 22.51
CA ARG A 258 -21.56 -2.88 23.46
C ARG A 258 -23.01 -3.01 23.94
N ALA A 259 -23.97 -3.21 23.04
CA ALA A 259 -25.38 -3.35 23.41
C ALA A 259 -25.59 -4.55 24.36
N ALA A 260 -25.04 -5.72 24.02
CA ALA A 260 -25.11 -6.90 24.87
C ALA A 260 -24.43 -6.68 26.25
N MET A 261 -23.27 -6.01 26.27
CA MET A 261 -22.53 -5.74 27.51
C MET A 261 -23.26 -4.75 28.42
N THR A 262 -23.85 -3.68 27.87
CA THR A 262 -24.68 -2.72 28.63
C THR A 262 -25.96 -3.38 29.15
N THR A 263 -26.62 -4.22 28.34
CA THR A 263 -27.84 -4.94 28.76
C THR A 263 -27.59 -5.86 29.96
N ALA A 264 -26.42 -6.51 30.00
CA ALA A 264 -26.04 -7.38 31.12
C ALA A 264 -25.67 -6.61 32.41
N TYR A 265 -25.43 -5.29 32.33
CA TYR A 265 -25.00 -4.44 33.44
C TYR A 265 -25.70 -3.06 33.38
N PRO A 266 -27.04 -3.00 33.56
CA PRO A 266 -27.82 -1.78 33.32
C PRO A 266 -27.56 -0.67 34.35
N ASP A 267 -27.36 -1.02 35.62
CA ASP A 267 -27.09 -0.08 36.73
C ASP A 267 -25.57 0.16 36.93
N ASP A 268 -24.79 0.28 35.86
CA ASP A 268 -23.33 0.38 35.95
C ASP A 268 -22.79 1.83 35.84
N PRO A 269 -22.35 2.44 36.96
CA PRO A 269 -21.69 3.75 36.94
C PRO A 269 -20.23 3.69 36.47
N THR A 270 -19.66 2.51 36.22
CA THR A 270 -18.23 2.34 35.88
C THR A 270 -17.93 2.27 34.39
N GLY A 271 -18.94 2.03 33.54
CA GLY A 271 -18.81 2.04 32.08
C GLY A 271 -18.34 0.71 31.47
N ILE A 272 -18.53 -0.42 32.16
CA ILE A 272 -18.29 -1.80 31.69
C ILE A 272 -18.94 -2.05 30.34
N GLY A 273 -20.14 -1.52 30.07
CA GLY A 273 -20.80 -1.60 28.76
C GLY A 273 -19.91 -1.14 27.60
N ASN A 274 -18.99 -0.19 27.84
CA ASN A 274 -18.07 0.35 26.84
C ASN A 274 -16.77 -0.47 26.67
N ILE A 275 -16.48 -1.44 27.55
CA ILE A 275 -15.24 -2.26 27.49
C ILE A 275 -15.10 -3.01 26.17
N LEU A 276 -16.21 -3.47 25.58
CA LEU A 276 -16.19 -4.19 24.30
C LEU A 276 -16.27 -3.27 23.08
N TYR A 277 -16.40 -1.95 23.24
CA TYR A 277 -16.46 -1.03 22.11
C TYR A 277 -15.23 -1.09 21.17
N PRO A 278 -13.99 -1.30 21.63
CA PRO A 278 -12.84 -1.40 20.72
C PRO A 278 -12.82 -2.64 19.80
N ILE A 279 -13.66 -3.66 20.01
CA ILE A 279 -13.51 -4.97 19.37
C ILE A 279 -13.50 -4.93 17.83
N GLY A 280 -14.40 -4.16 17.22
CA GLY A 280 -14.45 -3.99 15.77
C GLY A 280 -13.23 -3.26 15.22
N PHE A 281 -12.71 -2.27 15.94
CA PHE A 281 -11.50 -1.53 15.57
C PHE A 281 -10.23 -2.40 15.70
N ILE A 282 -10.17 -3.27 16.71
CA ILE A 282 -9.08 -4.25 16.85
C ILE A 282 -9.07 -5.21 15.66
N ILE A 283 -10.24 -5.71 15.24
CA ILE A 283 -10.37 -6.56 14.04
C ILE A 283 -9.91 -5.81 12.79
N ILE A 284 -10.32 -4.56 12.61
CA ILE A 284 -9.93 -3.72 11.46
C ILE A 284 -8.43 -3.50 11.39
N VAL A 285 -7.82 -3.07 12.49
CA VAL A 285 -6.39 -2.71 12.53
C VAL A 285 -5.49 -3.95 12.43
N LEU A 286 -5.86 -5.06 13.06
CA LEU A 286 -5.09 -6.30 12.94
C LEU A 286 -5.36 -7.05 11.61
N GLY A 287 -6.55 -6.87 11.02
CA GLY A 287 -6.93 -7.41 9.72
C GLY A 287 -6.52 -6.55 8.52
N ASN A 288 -6.00 -5.34 8.75
CA ASN A 288 -5.64 -4.35 7.73
C ASN A 288 -6.81 -3.96 6.80
N TYR A 289 -8.01 -3.78 7.38
CA TYR A 289 -9.22 -3.40 6.65
C TYR A 289 -9.36 -1.88 6.51
N GLN A 290 -9.92 -1.41 5.40
CA GLN A 290 -9.97 0.01 5.06
C GLN A 290 -11.09 0.75 5.81
N LEU A 291 -10.72 1.61 6.76
CA LEU A 291 -11.65 2.49 7.47
C LEU A 291 -11.54 3.94 6.97
N PHE A 292 -12.68 4.60 6.76
CA PHE A 292 -12.74 5.98 6.29
C PHE A 292 -12.02 6.96 7.23
N THR A 293 -12.19 6.81 8.54
CA THR A 293 -11.61 7.70 9.54
C THR A 293 -10.10 7.56 9.65
N GLU A 294 -9.54 6.38 9.39
CA GLU A 294 -8.09 6.20 9.21
C GLU A 294 -7.57 6.94 7.97
N ASN A 295 -8.36 6.91 6.89
CA ASN A 295 -8.05 7.62 5.65
C ASN A 295 -8.12 9.16 5.78
N THR A 296 -8.46 9.70 6.94
CA THR A 296 -8.29 11.14 7.27
C THR A 296 -6.85 11.50 7.63
N LEU A 297 -5.97 10.52 7.88
CA LEU A 297 -4.55 10.72 8.15
C LEU A 297 -3.66 10.28 6.98
N THR A 298 -3.82 9.03 6.55
CA THR A 298 -2.89 8.35 5.67
C THR A 298 -2.84 9.02 4.26
N PRO A 299 -3.89 8.98 3.41
CA PRO A 299 -3.93 9.73 2.14
C PRO A 299 -3.81 11.26 2.24
N VAL A 300 -4.28 11.87 3.34
CA VAL A 300 -4.26 13.34 3.52
C VAL A 300 -2.83 13.87 3.55
N THR A 301 -1.91 13.09 4.12
CA THR A 301 -0.47 13.41 4.13
C THR A 301 0.09 13.60 2.71
N LEU A 302 -0.31 12.75 1.76
CA LEU A 302 0.09 12.85 0.35
C LEU A 302 -0.53 14.04 -0.38
N VAL A 303 -1.75 14.43 -0.01
CA VAL A 303 -2.41 15.62 -0.56
C VAL A 303 -1.76 16.89 -0.02
N LEU A 304 -1.47 16.99 1.28
CA LEU A 304 -0.80 18.15 1.88
C LEU A 304 0.63 18.35 1.34
N THR A 305 1.30 17.27 0.97
CA THR A 305 2.63 17.29 0.32
C THR A 305 2.58 17.41 -1.22
N ARG A 306 1.38 17.49 -1.81
CA ARG A 306 1.11 17.56 -3.26
C ARG A 306 1.65 16.37 -4.08
N PHE A 307 1.83 15.20 -3.47
CA PHE A 307 2.09 13.94 -4.19
C PHE A 307 0.82 13.24 -4.66
N ALA A 308 -0.34 13.60 -4.11
CA ALA A 308 -1.66 13.18 -4.58
C ALA A 308 -2.59 14.39 -4.81
N SER A 309 -3.55 14.23 -5.73
CA SER A 309 -4.55 15.26 -6.05
C SER A 309 -5.82 15.13 -5.21
N LEU A 310 -6.54 16.26 -5.01
CA LEU A 310 -7.81 16.28 -4.30
C LEU A 310 -8.85 15.31 -4.89
N PRO A 311 -9.00 15.14 -6.23
CA PRO A 311 -9.95 14.16 -6.78
C PRO A 311 -9.57 12.70 -6.48
N GLN A 312 -8.28 12.37 -6.33
CA GLN A 312 -7.86 11.02 -5.91
C GLN A 312 -8.25 10.75 -4.45
N LEU A 313 -8.06 11.73 -3.56
CA LEU A 313 -8.49 11.65 -2.17
C LEU A 313 -10.02 11.50 -2.06
N LEU A 314 -10.77 12.35 -2.76
CA LEU A 314 -12.24 12.30 -2.77
C LEU A 314 -12.77 10.98 -3.37
N ARG A 315 -12.10 10.41 -4.39
CA ARG A 315 -12.40 9.06 -4.92
C ARG A 315 -12.26 8.01 -3.82
N LEU A 316 -11.13 8.00 -3.12
CA LEU A 316 -10.83 7.03 -2.08
C LEU A 316 -11.84 7.15 -0.94
N TRP A 317 -11.99 8.36 -0.39
CA TRP A 317 -12.95 8.67 0.67
C TRP A 317 -14.39 8.25 0.30
N GLY A 318 -14.85 8.59 -0.90
CA GLY A 318 -16.20 8.23 -1.36
C GLY A 318 -16.43 6.72 -1.44
N ILE A 319 -15.46 5.95 -1.94
CA ILE A 319 -15.55 4.48 -2.02
C ILE A 319 -15.53 3.85 -0.63
N VAL A 320 -14.55 4.21 0.20
CA VAL A 320 -14.35 3.59 1.52
C VAL A 320 -15.48 3.96 2.47
N LEU A 321 -15.91 5.23 2.52
CA LEU A 321 -17.02 5.65 3.38
C LEU A 321 -18.34 4.97 3.00
N ALA A 322 -18.66 4.90 1.70
CA ALA A 322 -19.85 4.20 1.24
C ALA A 322 -19.80 2.71 1.61
N ALA A 323 -18.67 2.04 1.39
CA ALA A 323 -18.49 0.64 1.74
C ALA A 323 -18.59 0.38 3.25
N ASN A 324 -17.98 1.24 4.08
CA ASN A 324 -18.07 1.17 5.54
C ASN A 324 -19.53 1.31 6.02
N VAL A 325 -20.28 2.29 5.50
CA VAL A 325 -21.68 2.53 5.88
C VAL A 325 -22.59 1.41 5.39
N ILE A 326 -22.36 0.86 4.20
CA ILE A 326 -23.09 -0.32 3.72
C ILE A 326 -22.82 -1.53 4.63
N GLY A 327 -21.56 -1.77 5.00
CA GLY A 327 -21.18 -2.88 5.89
C GLY A 327 -21.80 -2.76 7.28
N ALA A 328 -21.76 -1.56 7.87
CA ALA A 328 -22.43 -1.26 9.14
C ALA A 328 -23.96 -1.40 9.02
N GLY A 329 -24.55 -0.91 7.92
CA GLY A 329 -25.98 -1.02 7.64
C GLY A 329 -26.47 -2.46 7.47
N ILE A 330 -25.67 -3.35 6.87
CA ILE A 330 -25.96 -4.80 6.81
C ILE A 330 -26.07 -5.39 8.22
N VAL A 331 -25.12 -5.05 9.11
CA VAL A 331 -25.16 -5.55 10.49
C VAL A 331 -26.35 -4.95 11.25
N ALA A 332 -26.59 -3.65 11.15
CA ALA A 332 -27.76 -2.99 11.75
C ALA A 332 -29.09 -3.60 11.29
N TYR A 333 -29.23 -3.90 9.99
CA TYR A 333 -30.41 -4.56 9.43
C TYR A 333 -30.61 -5.97 10.01
N LEU A 334 -29.55 -6.77 10.07
CA LEU A 334 -29.61 -8.12 10.64
C LEU A 334 -29.96 -8.08 12.13
N LEU A 335 -29.38 -7.16 12.90
CA LEU A 335 -29.68 -7.00 14.32
C LEU A 335 -31.13 -6.53 14.58
N ALA A 336 -31.69 -5.69 13.70
CA ALA A 336 -33.05 -5.17 13.85
C ALA A 336 -34.14 -6.16 13.38
N THR A 337 -33.83 -7.05 12.42
CA THR A 337 -34.81 -7.93 11.77
C THR A 337 -34.72 -9.40 12.19
N THR A 338 -33.74 -9.76 13.01
CA THR A 338 -33.52 -11.14 13.49
C THR A 338 -33.43 -11.19 15.02
N ASN A 339 -33.64 -12.37 15.59
CA ASN A 339 -33.56 -12.60 17.04
C ASN A 339 -32.11 -12.71 17.56
N VAL A 340 -31.14 -11.99 16.96
CA VAL A 340 -29.75 -11.94 17.46
C VAL A 340 -29.66 -11.07 18.72
N PHE A 341 -30.43 -9.98 18.78
CA PHE A 341 -30.70 -9.27 20.02
C PHE A 341 -31.91 -9.88 20.74
N THR A 342 -31.84 -9.96 22.08
CA THR A 342 -33.03 -10.13 22.91
C THR A 342 -33.84 -8.82 22.89
N PRO A 343 -35.15 -8.82 23.24
CA PRO A 343 -35.94 -7.59 23.32
C PRO A 343 -35.29 -6.51 24.20
N GLU A 344 -34.71 -6.91 25.34
CA GLU A 344 -33.98 -6.05 26.29
C GLU A 344 -32.71 -5.44 25.66
N THR A 345 -32.00 -6.21 24.83
CA THR A 345 -30.80 -5.73 24.12
C THR A 345 -31.18 -4.83 22.93
N ALA A 346 -32.31 -5.11 22.27
CA ALA A 346 -32.85 -4.26 21.21
C ALA A 346 -33.27 -2.89 21.76
N GLU A 347 -33.95 -2.84 22.92
CA GLU A 347 -34.28 -1.59 23.62
C GLU A 347 -33.00 -0.80 24.00
N THR A 348 -32.02 -1.47 24.60
CA THR A 348 -30.71 -0.86 24.91
C THR A 348 -30.01 -0.32 23.65
N ALA A 349 -30.11 -1.03 22.53
CA ALA A 349 -29.56 -0.62 21.24
C ALA A 349 -30.31 0.56 20.59
N GLN A 350 -31.64 0.65 20.78
CA GLN A 350 -32.44 1.81 20.36
C GLN A 350 -31.99 3.06 21.11
N GLN A 351 -31.82 2.98 22.43
CA GLN A 351 -31.41 4.11 23.27
C GLN A 351 -30.08 4.76 22.82
N PHE A 352 -29.13 4.00 22.26
CA PHE A 352 -27.89 4.58 21.70
C PHE A 352 -28.18 5.47 20.47
N GLY A 353 -29.03 5.01 19.55
CA GLY A 353 -29.45 5.78 18.38
C GLY A 353 -30.32 6.99 18.76
N GLU A 354 -31.19 6.86 19.76
CA GLU A 354 -32.02 7.95 20.25
C GLU A 354 -31.17 9.04 20.92
N HIS A 355 -30.23 8.64 21.78
CA HIS A 355 -29.25 9.55 22.35
C HIS A 355 -28.48 10.28 21.24
N ALA A 356 -28.01 9.56 20.23
CA ALA A 356 -27.30 10.14 19.08
C ALA A 356 -28.14 11.18 18.31
N LEU A 357 -29.45 10.97 18.15
CA LEU A 357 -30.36 11.94 17.53
C LEU A 357 -30.78 13.08 18.48
N SER A 358 -30.68 12.90 19.80
CA SER A 358 -30.99 13.95 20.79
C SER A 358 -29.93 15.04 20.88
N VAL A 359 -28.69 14.76 20.47
CA VAL A 359 -27.57 15.71 20.49
C VAL A 359 -27.72 16.71 19.34
N SER A 360 -27.51 18.00 19.64
CA SER A 360 -27.59 19.06 18.62
C SER A 360 -26.56 18.87 17.50
N TRP A 361 -26.89 19.34 16.30
CA TRP A 361 -26.03 19.23 15.10
C TRP A 361 -24.60 19.73 15.35
N SER A 362 -24.44 20.86 16.07
CA SER A 362 -23.12 21.39 16.45
C SER A 362 -22.42 20.54 17.51
N GLY A 363 -23.16 19.99 18.48
CA GLY A 363 -22.64 19.03 19.45
C GLY A 363 -22.10 17.78 18.77
N LEU A 364 -22.85 17.22 17.82
CA LEU A 364 -22.43 16.09 16.99
C LEU A 364 -21.19 16.40 16.15
N PHE A 365 -21.13 17.58 15.53
CA PHE A 365 -19.94 18.02 14.78
C PHE A 365 -18.69 18.09 15.67
N TYR A 366 -18.75 18.73 16.83
CA TYR A 366 -17.57 18.86 17.71
C TYR A 366 -17.20 17.55 18.41
N LYS A 367 -18.18 16.76 18.89
CA LYS A 367 -17.93 15.40 19.40
C LYS A 367 -17.30 14.51 18.30
N GLY A 368 -17.74 14.67 17.06
CA GLY A 368 -17.12 14.05 15.88
C GLY A 368 -15.69 14.55 15.63
N ALA A 369 -15.40 15.85 15.76
CA ALA A 369 -14.05 16.38 15.58
C ALA A 369 -13.05 15.81 16.59
N PHE A 370 -13.42 15.70 17.87
CA PHE A 370 -12.57 15.03 18.86
C PHE A 370 -12.36 13.55 18.56
N ALA A 371 -13.42 12.80 18.20
CA ALA A 371 -13.27 11.40 17.78
C ALA A 371 -12.36 11.23 16.54
N GLY A 372 -12.45 12.14 15.56
CA GLY A 372 -11.58 12.13 14.37
C GLY A 372 -10.11 12.32 14.72
N GLY A 373 -9.80 13.28 15.59
CA GLY A 373 -8.44 13.51 16.10
C GLY A 373 -7.91 12.30 16.88
N LEU A 374 -8.75 11.64 17.68
CA LEU A 374 -8.38 10.41 18.41
C LEU A 374 -8.08 9.25 17.45
N VAL A 375 -8.90 9.01 16.43
CA VAL A 375 -8.62 7.95 15.43
C VAL A 375 -7.34 8.26 14.65
N ALA A 376 -7.10 9.50 14.24
CA ALA A 376 -5.84 9.88 13.60
C ALA A 376 -4.63 9.65 14.54
N THR A 377 -4.76 10.00 15.83
CA THR A 377 -3.73 9.72 16.85
C THR A 377 -3.49 8.21 17.00
N MET A 378 -4.54 7.40 16.98
CA MET A 378 -4.45 5.94 17.03
C MET A 378 -3.69 5.38 15.83
N VAL A 379 -4.05 5.77 14.60
CA VAL A 379 -3.39 5.29 13.37
C VAL A 379 -1.90 5.67 13.38
N TRP A 380 -1.55 6.88 13.80
CA TRP A 380 -0.17 7.31 13.97
C TRP A 380 0.60 6.40 14.93
N LEU A 381 0.04 6.12 16.11
CA LEU A 381 0.66 5.26 17.12
C LEU A 381 0.71 3.78 16.71
N VAL A 382 -0.25 3.30 15.91
CA VAL A 382 -0.25 1.95 15.31
C VAL A 382 0.89 1.78 14.30
N HIS A 383 1.21 2.82 13.50
CA HIS A 383 2.36 2.83 12.61
C HIS A 383 3.70 2.93 13.39
N ALA A 384 3.68 3.54 14.58
CA ALA A 384 4.81 3.59 15.51
C ALA A 384 5.03 2.26 16.28
N ALA A 385 4.01 1.41 16.40
CA ALA A 385 4.12 0.11 17.03
C ALA A 385 4.90 -0.88 16.15
N ARG A 386 5.75 -1.71 16.78
CA ARG A 386 6.54 -2.76 16.09
C ARG A 386 5.78 -4.07 16.02
N ASP A 387 5.16 -4.46 17.12
CA ASP A 387 4.46 -5.72 17.32
C ASP A 387 2.92 -5.56 17.38
N SER A 388 2.21 -6.68 17.26
CA SER A 388 0.74 -6.69 17.25
C SER A 388 0.09 -6.51 18.63
N LEU A 389 0.82 -6.79 19.73
CA LEU A 389 0.30 -6.62 21.09
C LEU A 389 0.26 -5.13 21.46
N SER A 390 1.31 -4.37 21.12
CA SER A 390 1.32 -2.92 21.22
C SER A 390 0.19 -2.29 20.39
N ARG A 391 -0.04 -2.75 19.15
CA ARG A 391 -1.17 -2.28 18.32
C ARG A 391 -2.51 -2.56 18.99
N PHE A 392 -2.73 -3.76 19.52
CA PHE A 392 -3.93 -4.12 20.27
C PHE A 392 -4.18 -3.15 21.44
N PHE A 393 -3.17 -2.88 22.28
CA PHE A 393 -3.33 -1.97 23.42
C PHE A 393 -3.57 -0.52 23.01
N ILE A 394 -2.88 -0.02 21.98
CA ILE A 394 -3.08 1.34 21.44
C ILE A 394 -4.52 1.52 20.94
N VAL A 395 -5.00 0.57 20.13
CA VAL A 395 -6.37 0.59 19.59
C VAL A 395 -7.40 0.47 20.72
N TYR A 396 -7.19 -0.48 21.65
CA TYR A 396 -8.09 -0.67 22.80
C TYR A 396 -8.22 0.60 23.64
N LEU A 397 -7.10 1.16 24.10
CA LEU A 397 -7.09 2.33 24.99
C LEU A 397 -7.72 3.55 24.32
N ILE A 398 -7.34 3.85 23.07
CA ILE A 398 -7.86 5.06 22.40
C ILE A 398 -9.32 4.87 22.02
N MET A 399 -9.72 3.73 21.45
CA MET A 399 -11.11 3.52 21.05
C MET A 399 -12.06 3.37 22.24
N PHE A 400 -11.59 2.94 23.42
CA PHE A 400 -12.38 2.97 24.65
C PHE A 400 -12.72 4.41 25.09
N THR A 401 -11.84 5.39 24.85
CA THR A 401 -12.14 6.79 25.21
C THR A 401 -13.33 7.36 24.45
N VAL A 402 -13.62 6.88 23.23
CA VAL A 402 -14.70 7.40 22.38
C VAL A 402 -16.06 7.30 23.07
N PRO A 403 -16.59 6.12 23.46
CA PRO A 403 -17.84 6.03 24.20
C PRO A 403 -17.71 6.50 25.66
N ALA A 404 -16.54 6.36 26.30
CA ALA A 404 -16.31 6.80 27.68
C ALA A 404 -16.32 8.34 27.84
N THR A 405 -16.22 9.08 26.74
CA THR A 405 -16.37 10.55 26.68
C THR A 405 -17.52 10.99 25.78
N GLU A 406 -18.45 10.06 25.48
CA GLU A 406 -19.65 10.28 24.65
C GLU A 406 -19.35 10.92 23.27
N LEU A 407 -18.23 10.55 22.64
CA LEU A 407 -17.86 11.03 21.32
C LEU A 407 -18.45 10.12 20.23
N PHE A 408 -18.66 10.69 19.04
CA PHE A 408 -19.30 9.97 17.93
C PHE A 408 -18.32 9.63 16.80
N HIS A 409 -18.27 8.35 16.45
CA HIS A 409 -17.54 7.84 15.29
C HIS A 409 -18.52 7.51 14.16
N CYS A 410 -18.36 8.11 12.97
CA CYS A 410 -19.37 8.12 11.92
C CYS A 410 -19.79 6.72 11.46
N VAL A 411 -18.88 5.73 11.44
CA VAL A 411 -19.21 4.36 11.02
C VAL A 411 -19.90 3.55 12.13
N VAL A 412 -19.56 3.80 13.41
CA VAL A 412 -20.20 3.11 14.54
C VAL A 412 -21.61 3.68 14.75
N GLY A 413 -21.69 5.01 14.82
CA GLY A 413 -22.96 5.71 14.93
C GLY A 413 -23.86 5.50 13.72
N ALA A 414 -23.31 5.30 12.51
CA ALA A 414 -24.12 4.85 11.37
C ALA A 414 -24.82 3.51 11.64
N CYS A 415 -24.15 2.55 12.30
CA CYS A 415 -24.78 1.30 12.72
C CYS A 415 -25.91 1.58 13.74
N GLU A 416 -25.64 2.39 14.76
CA GLU A 416 -26.58 2.75 15.83
C GLU A 416 -27.85 3.46 15.28
N VAL A 417 -27.70 4.44 14.38
CA VAL A 417 -28.86 5.16 13.82
C VAL A 417 -29.54 4.44 12.67
N LEU A 418 -28.84 3.60 11.89
CA LEU A 418 -29.48 2.73 10.90
C LEU A 418 -30.29 1.61 11.57
N PHE A 419 -29.89 1.16 12.75
CA PHE A 419 -30.69 0.22 13.54
C PHE A 419 -32.07 0.80 13.87
N LEU A 420 -32.16 2.08 14.28
CA LEU A 420 -33.46 2.77 14.43
C LEU A 420 -34.28 2.83 13.14
N VAL A 421 -33.63 3.03 11.99
CA VAL A 421 -34.33 3.04 10.68
C VAL A 421 -34.92 1.67 10.36
N PHE A 422 -34.18 0.59 10.62
CA PHE A 422 -34.64 -0.78 10.36
C PHE A 422 -35.63 -1.29 11.41
N ALA A 423 -35.58 -0.77 12.64
CA ALA A 423 -36.60 -0.99 13.68
C ALA A 423 -37.91 -0.21 13.41
N GLY A 424 -37.89 0.80 12.53
CA GLY A 424 -39.05 1.63 12.19
C GLY A 424 -39.20 2.91 13.02
N GLU A 425 -38.27 3.20 13.92
CA GLU A 425 -38.31 4.33 14.86
C GLU A 425 -37.80 5.65 14.23
N ALA A 426 -37.01 5.58 13.16
CA ALA A 426 -36.42 6.76 12.52
C ALA A 426 -36.48 6.73 10.97
N GLY A 427 -36.56 7.91 10.36
CA GLY A 427 -36.47 8.06 8.91
C GLY A 427 -35.03 8.09 8.40
N LEU A 428 -34.74 7.40 7.28
CA LEU A 428 -33.40 7.37 6.68
C LEU A 428 -32.84 8.77 6.38
N LEU A 429 -33.67 9.69 5.88
CA LEU A 429 -33.26 11.07 5.61
C LEU A 429 -32.93 11.84 6.91
N THR A 430 -33.69 11.58 7.98
CA THR A 430 -33.47 12.17 9.30
C THR A 430 -32.11 11.76 9.83
N VAL A 431 -31.81 10.45 9.91
CA VAL A 431 -30.53 9.97 10.43
C VAL A 431 -29.34 10.39 9.56
N PHE A 432 -29.53 10.47 8.24
CA PHE A 432 -28.49 10.94 7.34
C PHE A 432 -28.16 12.43 7.58
N THR A 433 -29.18 13.29 7.63
CA THR A 433 -28.98 14.75 7.70
C THR A 433 -28.68 15.27 9.11
N GLN A 434 -29.32 14.70 10.13
CA GLN A 434 -29.19 15.14 11.52
C GLN A 434 -28.01 14.49 12.24
N PHE A 435 -27.69 13.22 11.93
CA PHE A 435 -26.57 12.52 12.57
C PHE A 435 -25.36 12.32 11.65
N PHE A 436 -25.52 11.63 10.53
CA PHE A 436 -24.37 11.15 9.76
C PHE A 436 -23.53 12.30 9.17
N VAL A 437 -24.18 13.31 8.58
CA VAL A 437 -23.50 14.49 8.01
C VAL A 437 -22.64 15.24 9.04
N PRO A 438 -23.16 15.73 10.19
CA PRO A 438 -22.33 16.45 11.16
C PRO A 438 -21.19 15.60 11.72
N VAL A 439 -21.44 14.32 12.04
CA VAL A 439 -20.41 13.45 12.62
C VAL A 439 -19.32 13.10 11.60
N ALA A 440 -19.67 12.78 10.35
CA ALA A 440 -18.69 12.50 9.30
C ALA A 440 -17.84 13.74 8.96
N LEU A 441 -18.45 14.92 8.85
CA LEU A 441 -17.74 16.19 8.69
C LEU A 441 -16.82 16.47 9.88
N GLY A 442 -17.32 16.28 11.10
CA GLY A 442 -16.55 16.39 12.34
C GLY A 442 -15.32 15.49 12.32
N ASN A 443 -15.50 14.17 12.16
CA ASN A 443 -14.41 13.20 12.11
C ASN A 443 -13.37 13.56 11.04
N THR A 444 -13.81 14.01 9.85
CA THR A 444 -12.92 14.45 8.77
C THR A 444 -12.08 15.64 9.17
N VAL A 445 -12.70 16.71 9.68
CA VAL A 445 -12.00 17.93 10.13
C VAL A 445 -11.04 17.62 11.26
N GLY A 446 -11.46 16.82 12.25
CA GLY A 446 -10.64 16.42 13.39
C GLY A 446 -9.37 15.68 12.99
N GLY A 447 -9.50 14.69 12.10
CA GLY A 447 -8.37 13.92 11.58
C GLY A 447 -7.42 14.79 10.75
N VAL A 448 -7.95 15.56 9.79
CA VAL A 448 -7.14 16.46 8.93
C VAL A 448 -6.40 17.52 9.75
N VAL A 449 -7.03 18.10 10.79
CA VAL A 449 -6.37 19.08 11.67
C VAL A 449 -5.25 18.44 12.47
N PHE A 450 -5.46 17.24 13.03
CA PHE A 450 -4.39 16.51 13.72
C PHE A 450 -3.19 16.26 12.80
N VAL A 451 -3.45 15.81 11.56
CA VAL A 451 -2.42 15.56 10.54
C VAL A 451 -1.68 16.83 10.16
N ALA A 452 -2.40 17.94 9.97
CA ALA A 452 -1.79 19.23 9.67
C ALA A 452 -0.86 19.69 10.79
N LEU A 453 -1.24 19.51 12.06
CA LEU A 453 -0.39 19.81 13.22
C LEU A 453 0.86 18.94 13.28
N VAL A 454 0.71 17.62 13.13
CA VAL A 454 1.80 16.64 13.10
C VAL A 454 2.78 16.94 11.96
N ASN A 455 2.28 17.07 10.73
CA ASN A 455 3.05 17.39 9.54
C ASN A 455 3.78 18.75 9.67
N TYR A 456 3.09 19.79 10.16
CA TYR A 456 3.68 21.11 10.41
C TYR A 456 4.84 21.04 11.41
N SER A 457 4.68 20.28 12.51
CA SER A 457 5.74 20.09 13.51
C SER A 457 6.99 19.35 13.01
N MET A 458 6.88 18.62 11.89
CA MET A 458 7.98 17.81 11.33
C MET A 458 8.68 18.50 10.15
N THR A 459 8.13 19.62 9.66
CA THR A 459 8.60 20.28 8.42
C THR A 459 10.04 20.80 8.46
N GLU A 460 10.66 20.97 9.64
CA GLU A 460 12.07 21.42 9.75
C GLU A 460 13.08 20.32 9.33
N ILE A 461 12.69 19.04 9.28
CA ILE A 461 13.60 17.91 9.02
C ILE A 461 13.40 17.35 7.61
N ARG A 462 13.54 18.21 6.58
CA ARG A 462 13.51 17.77 5.18
C ARG A 462 14.86 17.26 4.69
N HIS A 463 15.11 15.96 4.85
CA HIS A 463 15.97 15.19 3.96
C HIS A 463 15.21 13.92 3.53
N PHE A 464 14.56 13.95 2.37
CA PHE A 464 14.06 12.74 1.71
C PHE A 464 15.26 12.01 1.09
N PRO A 465 15.64 10.79 1.55
CA PRO A 465 16.67 10.01 0.89
C PRO A 465 16.06 9.24 -0.28
N ASP A 466 16.81 9.12 -1.38
CA ASP A 466 16.39 8.50 -2.63
C ASP A 466 15.54 7.22 -2.50
N ARG A 467 14.31 7.28 -3.02
CA ARG A 467 13.64 6.15 -3.68
C ARG A 467 13.37 6.54 -5.13
N GLY A 468 13.71 5.66 -6.06
CA GLY A 468 13.88 5.94 -7.50
C GLY A 468 12.64 6.35 -8.31
N GLN A 469 11.53 6.74 -7.68
CA GLN A 469 10.47 7.49 -8.35
C GLN A 469 10.47 8.93 -7.84
N GLN A 470 11.05 9.84 -8.62
CA GLN A 470 10.71 11.26 -8.55
C GLN A 470 9.26 11.45 -9.05
N ARG A 471 8.26 11.03 -8.26
CA ARG A 471 6.90 11.56 -8.40
C ARG A 471 6.97 13.05 -8.06
N ARG A 472 7.11 13.86 -9.09
CA ARG A 472 7.17 15.32 -9.03
C ARG A 472 6.00 15.86 -8.22
N GLU A 473 6.25 16.83 -7.34
CA GLU A 473 5.19 17.58 -6.66
C GLU A 473 4.22 18.17 -7.69
N LEU A 474 2.93 17.80 -7.60
CA LEU A 474 1.89 18.23 -8.53
C LEU A 474 1.80 19.76 -8.55
N SER A 475 1.70 20.35 -9.73
CA SER A 475 1.38 21.78 -9.84
C SER A 475 0.03 22.08 -9.20
N TRP A 476 -0.20 23.32 -8.78
CA TRP A 476 -1.47 23.72 -8.17
C TRP A 476 -2.71 23.31 -8.99
N PRO A 477 -2.73 23.48 -10.32
CA PRO A 477 -3.82 22.95 -11.15
C PRO A 477 -3.95 21.43 -11.07
N GLU A 478 -2.87 20.66 -11.22
CA GLU A 478 -2.91 19.18 -11.19
C GLU A 478 -3.35 18.64 -9.83
N TRP A 479 -2.98 19.35 -8.76
CA TRP A 479 -3.39 19.05 -7.40
C TRP A 479 -4.90 19.29 -7.16
N VAL A 480 -5.46 20.39 -7.66
CA VAL A 480 -6.92 20.68 -7.53
C VAL A 480 -7.75 19.78 -8.45
N PHE A 481 -7.33 19.59 -9.70
CA PHE A 481 -8.17 19.05 -10.78
C PHE A 481 -7.81 17.64 -11.24
N GLY A 482 -6.64 17.13 -10.84
CA GLY A 482 -6.10 15.85 -11.30
C GLY A 482 -5.41 15.94 -12.68
N THR A 483 -4.31 15.21 -12.84
CA THR A 483 -3.49 15.18 -14.08
C THR A 483 -4.31 14.85 -15.32
N ARG A 484 -5.12 13.79 -15.29
CA ARG A 484 -5.97 13.38 -16.44
C ARG A 484 -6.94 14.46 -16.93
N LEU A 485 -7.44 15.33 -16.05
CA LEU A 485 -8.31 16.42 -16.47
C LEU A 485 -7.50 17.51 -17.18
N ILE A 486 -6.28 17.76 -16.73
CA ILE A 486 -5.38 18.76 -17.31
C ILE A 486 -4.75 18.30 -18.62
N GLU A 487 -4.38 17.02 -18.75
CA GLU A 487 -4.00 16.40 -20.04
C GLU A 487 -5.14 16.53 -21.06
N ARG A 488 -6.39 16.34 -20.62
CA ARG A 488 -7.57 16.50 -21.47
C ARG A 488 -7.82 17.97 -21.86
N LEU A 489 -7.70 18.91 -20.92
CA LEU A 489 -7.86 20.34 -21.20
C LEU A 489 -6.72 20.91 -22.08
N THR A 490 -5.49 20.46 -21.88
CA THR A 490 -4.34 20.86 -22.71
C THR A 490 -4.37 20.23 -24.11
N SER A 491 -4.87 19.01 -24.26
CA SER A 491 -5.10 18.41 -25.59
C SER A 491 -6.25 19.07 -26.36
N ILE A 492 -7.30 19.53 -25.67
CA ILE A 492 -8.36 20.36 -26.29
C ILE A 492 -7.76 21.71 -26.73
N ARG A 493 -7.07 22.42 -25.83
CA ARG A 493 -6.46 23.72 -26.16
C ARG A 493 -5.45 23.64 -27.31
N ARG A 494 -4.62 22.60 -27.37
CA ARG A 494 -3.72 22.37 -28.52
C ARG A 494 -4.46 22.15 -29.84
N ARG A 495 -5.67 21.57 -29.84
CA ARG A 495 -6.50 21.42 -31.04
C ARG A 495 -7.10 22.76 -31.46
N ASP A 496 -7.57 23.56 -30.50
CA ASP A 496 -8.12 24.90 -30.79
C ASP A 496 -7.01 25.84 -31.31
N ASP A 497 -5.85 25.87 -30.66
CA ASP A 497 -4.69 26.66 -31.10
C ASP A 497 -4.24 26.24 -32.52
N ALA A 498 -4.18 24.94 -32.83
CA ALA A 498 -3.85 24.43 -34.16
C ALA A 498 -4.88 24.87 -35.23
N ASN A 499 -6.19 24.79 -34.92
CA ASN A 499 -7.26 25.28 -35.80
C ASN A 499 -7.21 26.80 -36.04
N THR A 500 -6.62 27.58 -35.12
CA THR A 500 -6.45 29.03 -35.30
C THR A 500 -5.18 29.44 -36.05
N SER A 501 -4.23 28.52 -36.24
CA SER A 501 -3.02 28.78 -37.04
C SER A 501 -3.22 28.58 -38.56
N GLU A 502 -4.35 28.01 -38.99
CA GLU A 502 -4.76 27.94 -40.40
C GLU A 502 -5.51 29.22 -40.84
N THR A 503 -4.92 30.40 -40.63
CA THR A 503 -5.30 31.59 -41.42
C THR A 503 -4.54 31.55 -42.75
N PRO A 504 -5.22 31.47 -43.91
CA PRO A 504 -4.54 31.48 -45.19
C PRO A 504 -3.85 32.84 -45.41
N SER A 505 -2.61 32.79 -45.89
CA SER A 505 -1.92 33.96 -46.43
C SER A 505 -2.42 34.24 -47.85
N GLU A 506 -3.15 35.35 -48.02
CA GLU A 506 -3.36 36.04 -49.30
C GLU A 506 -2.42 37.25 -49.43
#